data_AF-D2EEP1-F1
#
_entry.id   AF-D2EEP1-F1
#
_cell.length_a   1.000
_cell.length_b   1.000
_cell.length_c   1.000
_cell.angle_alpha   90.00
_cell.angle_beta   90.00
_cell.angle_gamma   90.00
#
_symmetry.space_group_name_H-M   'P 1'
#
loop_
_entity.id
_entity.type
_entity.pdbx_description
1 polymer ?
#
loop_
_entity_poly.entity_id
_entity_poly.type
_entity_poly.pdbx_seq_one_letter_code
_entity_poly.pdbx_strand_id
1 'polypeptide(L)'
;MDYDRFISAIKMAHVMQDWISEKTEKYMEEEYGLLPGEFYNVLENTKWLIYSLNEISKVMQLRRKDMTELGIRIKNGIKAELIPLVSVPEIGRVRARKLYSAGIISLKSLKEAGLERLSPLLGRGVAQKVYSYLHKNENTLLK
;
A
#
# COMPACT_ATOMS: atom_id res chain seq x y z
N MET A 1 22.10 1.23 24.28
CA MET A 1 21.11 0.37 23.62
C MET A 1 21.67 -1.04 23.70
N ASP A 2 20.97 -1.98 24.32
CA ASP A 2 21.47 -3.37 24.36
C ASP A 2 21.60 -3.93 22.94
N TYR A 3 22.65 -4.71 22.69
CA TYR A 3 22.94 -5.30 21.39
C TYR A 3 21.73 -6.05 20.82
N ASP A 4 21.06 -6.85 21.66
CA ASP A 4 19.89 -7.63 21.25
C ASP A 4 18.72 -6.76 20.81
N ARG A 5 18.52 -5.60 21.47
CA ARG A 5 17.49 -4.63 21.07
C ARG A 5 17.81 -3.99 19.73
N PHE A 6 19.09 -3.69 19.49
CA PHE A 6 19.53 -3.14 18.21
C PHE A 6 19.34 -4.14 17.06
N ILE A 7 19.75 -5.39 17.23
CA ILE A 7 19.55 -6.45 16.24
C ILE A 7 18.07 -6.70 15.97
N SER A 8 17.24 -6.71 17.03
CA SER A 8 15.79 -6.85 16.89
C SER A 8 15.18 -5.71 16.06
N ALA A 9 15.61 -4.47 16.29
CA ALA A 9 15.17 -3.32 15.52
C ALA A 9 15.56 -3.44 14.03
N ILE A 10 16.77 -3.90 13.73
CA ILE A 10 17.23 -4.16 12.35
C ILE A 10 16.37 -5.24 11.69
N LYS A 11 16.09 -6.35 12.39
CA LYS A 11 15.20 -7.41 11.86
C LYS A 11 13.84 -6.82 11.49
N MET A 12 13.23 -6.03 12.37
CA MET A 12 11.93 -5.42 12.10
C MET A 12 11.97 -4.43 10.93
N ALA A 13 13.05 -3.67 10.79
CA ALA A 13 13.25 -2.79 9.64
C ALA A 13 13.30 -3.59 8.31
N HIS A 14 13.99 -4.74 8.29
CA HIS A 14 14.02 -5.63 7.13
C HIS A 14 12.66 -6.23 6.78
N VAL A 15 11.92 -6.71 7.79
CA VAL A 15 10.54 -7.21 7.61
C VAL A 15 9.67 -6.14 6.92
N MET A 16 9.71 -4.90 7.41
CA MET A 16 8.94 -3.81 6.83
C MET A 16 9.43 -3.43 5.43
N GLN A 17 10.74 -3.46 5.19
CA GLN A 17 11.33 -3.22 3.87
C GLN A 17 10.87 -4.26 2.85
N ASP A 18 10.83 -5.54 3.21
CA ASP A 18 10.34 -6.60 2.35
C ASP A 18 8.84 -6.50 2.11
N TRP A 19 8.07 -6.13 3.14
CA TRP A 19 6.63 -5.90 3.02
C TRP A 19 6.32 -4.80 1.99
N ILE A 20 6.98 -3.63 2.08
CA ILE A 20 6.82 -2.53 1.11
C ILE A 20 7.51 -2.79 -0.23
N SER A 21 8.21 -3.91 -0.36
CA SER A 21 8.76 -4.43 -1.62
C SER A 21 7.87 -5.51 -2.24
N GLU A 22 6.67 -5.71 -1.70
CA GLU A 22 5.62 -6.62 -2.15
C GLU A 22 5.92 -8.11 -1.94
N LYS A 23 6.77 -8.43 -0.96
CA LYS A 23 6.90 -9.81 -0.47
C LYS A 23 5.60 -10.26 0.18
N THR A 24 5.31 -11.56 0.06
CA THR A 24 4.07 -12.17 0.55
C THR A 24 4.12 -12.34 2.07
N GLU A 25 2.95 -12.51 2.70
CA GLU A 25 2.89 -12.86 4.13
C GLU A 25 3.55 -14.22 4.39
N LYS A 26 3.37 -15.18 3.47
CA LYS A 26 4.07 -16.47 3.51
C LYS A 26 5.60 -16.31 3.55
N TYR A 27 6.16 -15.37 2.80
CA TYR A 27 7.59 -15.06 2.86
C TYR A 27 8.00 -14.51 4.24
N MET A 28 7.14 -13.73 4.90
CA MET A 28 7.44 -13.24 6.26
C MET A 28 7.50 -14.38 7.28
N GLU A 29 6.64 -15.38 7.12
CA GLU A 29 6.64 -16.58 7.94
C GLU A 29 7.89 -17.43 7.68
N GLU A 30 8.22 -17.69 6.42
CA GLU A 30 9.34 -18.55 6.03
C GLU A 30 10.71 -17.94 6.39
N GLU A 31 10.92 -16.65 6.11
CA GLU A 31 12.24 -16.01 6.27
C GLU A 31 12.47 -15.42 7.67
N TYR A 32 11.40 -14.93 8.31
CA TYR A 32 11.53 -14.22 9.59
C TYR A 32 10.87 -14.96 10.76
N GLY A 33 10.16 -16.06 10.50
CA GLY A 33 9.40 -16.80 11.52
C GLY A 33 8.21 -16.01 12.07
N LEU A 34 7.71 -15.02 11.32
CA LEU A 34 6.57 -14.20 11.75
C LEU A 34 5.26 -14.82 11.27
N LEU A 35 4.47 -15.35 12.20
CA LEU A 35 3.15 -15.88 11.87
C LEU A 35 2.21 -14.76 11.40
N PRO A 36 1.15 -15.06 10.63
CA PRO A 36 0.26 -14.03 10.08
C PRO A 36 -0.30 -13.05 11.11
N GLY A 37 -0.69 -13.53 12.29
CA GLY A 37 -1.20 -12.68 13.38
C GLY A 37 -0.13 -11.78 13.99
N GLU A 38 1.08 -12.30 14.20
CA GLU A 38 2.22 -11.54 14.72
C GLU A 38 2.66 -10.47 13.73
N PHE A 39 2.74 -10.84 12.45
CA PHE A 39 3.04 -9.92 11.37
C PHE A 39 2.01 -8.77 11.32
N TYR A 40 0.73 -9.07 11.45
CA TYR A 40 -0.31 -8.04 11.47
C TYR A 40 -0.16 -7.08 12.66
N ASN A 41 0.20 -7.59 13.84
CA ASN A 41 0.47 -6.77 15.02
C ASN A 41 1.67 -5.84 14.80
N VAL A 42 2.78 -6.38 14.26
CA VAL A 42 3.96 -5.57 13.91
C VAL A 42 3.60 -4.51 12.89
N LEU A 43 2.84 -4.88 11.87
CA LEU A 43 2.40 -3.97 10.82
C LEU A 43 1.53 -2.83 11.38
N GLU A 44 0.56 -3.14 12.25
CA GLU A 44 -0.32 -2.15 12.85
C GLU A 44 0.44 -1.17 13.76
N ASN A 45 1.34 -1.69 14.59
CA ASN A 45 2.23 -0.86 15.40
C ASN A 45 3.09 0.06 14.53
N THR A 46 3.62 -0.46 13.42
CA THR A 46 4.45 0.33 12.50
C THR A 46 3.65 1.45 11.83
N LYS A 47 2.39 1.20 11.42
CA LYS A 47 1.51 2.25 10.90
C LYS A 47 1.32 3.37 11.92
N TRP A 48 1.07 3.03 13.18
CA TRP A 48 0.89 4.02 14.25
C TRP A 48 2.17 4.82 14.52
N LEU A 49 3.33 4.18 14.51
CA LEU A 49 4.62 4.85 14.69
C LEU A 49 4.93 5.82 13.55
N ILE A 50 4.67 5.43 12.30
CA ILE A 50 4.87 6.31 11.14
C ILE A 50 3.92 7.50 11.16
N TYR A 51 2.65 7.26 11.51
CA TYR A 51 1.68 8.34 11.69
C TYR A 51 2.16 9.32 12.76
N SER A 52 2.52 8.81 13.95
CA SER A 52 3.02 9.63 15.06
C SER A 52 4.28 10.41 14.69
N LEU A 53 5.23 9.76 14.00
CA LEU A 53 6.44 10.42 13.50
C LEU A 53 6.10 11.54 12.52
N ASN A 54 5.14 11.33 11.62
CA ASN A 54 4.70 12.36 10.67
C ASN A 54 4.09 13.57 11.40
N GLU A 55 3.25 13.34 12.42
CA GLU A 55 2.67 14.44 13.21
C GLU A 55 3.73 15.21 14.00
N ILE A 56 4.67 14.51 14.66
CA ILE A 56 5.80 15.14 15.35
C ILE A 56 6.64 15.96 14.35
N SER A 57 6.90 15.42 13.17
CA SER A 57 7.66 16.09 12.11
C SER A 57 7.01 17.41 11.69
N LYS A 58 5.67 17.48 11.63
CA LYS A 58 4.94 18.73 11.36
C LYS A 58 5.12 19.75 12.47
N VAL A 59 4.99 19.34 13.73
CA VAL A 59 5.18 20.22 14.90
C VAL A 59 6.60 20.77 14.96
N MET A 60 7.59 19.94 14.67
CA MET A 60 9.00 20.33 14.61
C MET A 60 9.38 21.10 13.35
N GLN A 61 8.43 21.37 12.44
CA GLN A 61 8.64 22.02 11.14
C GLN A 61 9.64 21.30 10.22
N LEU A 62 9.90 20.02 10.49
CA LEU A 62 10.68 19.14 9.64
C LEU A 62 9.76 18.62 8.54
N ARG A 63 9.68 19.29 7.39
CA ARG A 63 8.83 18.81 6.29
C ARG A 63 9.45 17.58 5.62
N ARG A 64 8.96 16.39 5.96
CA ARG A 64 9.37 15.11 5.35
C ARG A 64 8.27 14.62 4.40
N LYS A 65 8.37 14.98 3.10
CA LYS A 65 7.41 14.51 2.08
C LYS A 65 7.35 12.98 2.02
N ASP A 66 8.47 12.33 2.30
CA ASP A 66 8.66 10.89 2.20
C ASP A 66 7.82 10.10 3.24
N MET A 67 7.40 10.73 4.35
CA MET A 67 6.68 10.02 5.42
C MET A 67 5.23 9.68 5.05
N THR A 68 4.56 10.57 4.33
CA THR A 68 3.20 10.30 3.83
C THR A 68 3.23 9.13 2.84
N GLU A 69 4.20 9.14 1.92
CA GLU A 69 4.40 8.06 0.96
C GLU A 69 4.70 6.73 1.67
N LEU A 70 5.65 6.74 2.60
CA LEU A 70 6.02 5.56 3.37
C LEU A 70 4.82 4.99 4.14
N GLY A 71 4.00 5.86 4.76
CA GLY A 71 2.77 5.44 5.44
C GLY A 71 1.79 4.71 4.52
N ILE A 72 1.59 5.20 3.29
CA ILE A 72 0.75 4.53 2.28
C ILE A 72 1.35 3.17 1.89
N ARG A 73 2.66 3.13 1.67
CA ARG A 73 3.38 1.90 1.29
C ARG A 73 3.34 0.84 2.38
N ILE A 74 3.56 1.21 3.63
CA ILE A 74 3.46 0.32 4.80
C ILE A 74 2.02 -0.16 4.92
N LYS A 75 1.04 0.73 4.84
CA LYS A 75 -0.37 0.35 4.99
C LYS A 75 -0.80 -0.73 4.00
N ASN A 76 -0.33 -0.64 2.76
CA ASN A 76 -0.79 -1.50 1.65
C ASN A 76 0.22 -2.59 1.26
N GLY A 77 1.45 -2.55 1.75
CA GLY A 77 2.53 -3.47 1.39
C GLY A 77 3.00 -3.33 -0.04
N ILE A 78 3.15 -2.10 -0.53
CA ILE A 78 3.39 -1.82 -1.96
C ILE A 78 4.66 -1.01 -2.23
N LYS A 79 5.19 -1.16 -3.44
CA LYS A 79 6.15 -0.20 -4.00
C LYS A 79 5.46 1.12 -4.34
N ALA A 80 6.27 2.18 -4.43
CA ALA A 80 5.79 3.55 -4.65
C ALA A 80 4.97 3.70 -5.96
N GLU A 81 5.35 2.98 -7.00
CA GLU A 81 4.68 3.00 -8.31
C GLU A 81 3.20 2.56 -8.28
N LEU A 82 2.79 1.80 -7.26
CA LEU A 82 1.40 1.33 -7.13
C LEU A 82 0.50 2.30 -6.35
N ILE A 83 1.06 3.34 -5.72
CA ILE A 83 0.32 4.31 -4.90
C ILE A 83 -0.89 4.90 -5.64
N PRO A 84 -0.79 5.31 -6.92
CA PRO A 84 -1.96 5.84 -7.64
C PRO A 84 -3.11 4.84 -7.72
N LEU A 85 -2.81 3.54 -7.87
CA LEU A 85 -3.82 2.50 -8.10
C LEU A 85 -4.50 2.06 -6.79
N VAL A 86 -3.75 1.92 -5.70
CA VAL A 86 -4.33 1.52 -4.40
C VAL A 86 -5.17 2.61 -3.73
N SER A 87 -5.13 3.84 -4.25
CA SER A 87 -6.04 4.90 -3.79
C SER A 87 -7.51 4.63 -4.15
N VAL A 88 -7.74 3.74 -5.12
CA VAL A 88 -9.08 3.35 -5.56
C VAL A 88 -9.61 2.22 -4.68
N PRO A 89 -10.82 2.34 -4.10
CA PRO A 89 -11.46 1.27 -3.35
C PRO A 89 -11.50 -0.03 -4.14
N GLU A 90 -11.43 -1.17 -3.44
CA GLU A 90 -11.38 -2.53 -4.00
C GLU A 90 -10.04 -2.91 -4.69
N ILE A 91 -9.11 -1.97 -4.87
CA ILE A 91 -7.78 -2.24 -5.42
C ILE A 91 -6.76 -2.37 -4.28
N GLY A 92 -6.54 -3.62 -3.81
CA GLY A 92 -5.42 -3.96 -2.94
C GLY A 92 -4.13 -4.24 -3.71
N ARG A 93 -3.04 -4.54 -2.99
CA ARG A 93 -1.70 -4.83 -3.54
C ARG A 93 -1.69 -5.77 -4.75
N VAL A 94 -2.33 -6.94 -4.62
CA VAL A 94 -2.30 -7.98 -5.67
C VAL A 94 -2.96 -7.47 -6.96
N ARG A 95 -4.10 -6.77 -6.83
CA ARG A 95 -4.82 -6.20 -7.97
C ARG A 95 -4.07 -5.01 -8.57
N ALA A 96 -3.50 -4.14 -7.74
CA ALA A 96 -2.66 -3.04 -8.19
C ALA A 96 -1.46 -3.54 -9.00
N ARG A 97 -0.77 -4.58 -8.52
CA ARG A 97 0.35 -5.20 -9.24
C ARG A 97 -0.09 -5.80 -10.58
N LYS A 98 -1.21 -6.52 -10.62
CA LYS A 98 -1.77 -7.06 -11.88
C LYS A 98 -2.09 -5.97 -12.89
N LEU A 99 -2.72 -4.87 -12.46
CA LEU A 99 -3.02 -3.72 -13.32
C LEU A 99 -1.74 -3.07 -13.86
N TYR A 100 -0.77 -2.83 -12.98
CA TYR A 100 0.50 -2.22 -13.34
C TYR A 100 1.25 -3.07 -14.38
N SER A 101 1.34 -4.38 -14.16
CA SER A 101 1.93 -5.33 -15.11
C SER A 101 1.19 -5.40 -16.45
N ALA A 102 -0.10 -5.04 -16.49
CA ALA A 102 -0.90 -4.93 -17.71
C ALA A 102 -0.83 -3.54 -18.38
N GLY A 103 0.10 -2.68 -17.93
CA GLY A 103 0.31 -1.32 -18.45
C GLY A 103 -0.67 -0.26 -17.93
N ILE A 104 -1.50 -0.59 -16.94
CA ILE A 104 -2.41 0.36 -16.30
C ILE A 104 -1.71 0.91 -15.06
N ILE A 105 -0.98 2.02 -15.23
CA ILE A 105 -0.06 2.56 -14.21
C ILE A 105 -0.59 3.80 -13.48
N SER A 106 -1.64 4.43 -14.00
CA SER A 106 -2.17 5.70 -13.50
C SER A 106 -3.69 5.68 -13.37
N LEU A 107 -4.24 6.58 -12.55
CA LEU A 107 -5.69 6.80 -12.44
C LEU A 107 -6.33 7.14 -13.79
N LYS A 108 -5.63 7.92 -14.63
CA LYS A 108 -6.07 8.25 -15.99
C LYS A 108 -6.21 6.98 -16.85
N SER A 109 -5.14 6.18 -16.92
CA SER A 109 -5.16 4.92 -17.67
C SER A 109 -6.19 3.92 -17.14
N LEU A 110 -6.43 3.93 -15.82
CA LEU A 110 -7.42 3.07 -15.19
C LEU A 110 -8.86 3.51 -15.53
N LYS A 111 -9.10 4.81 -15.64
CA LYS A 111 -10.39 5.38 -16.04
C LYS A 111 -10.68 5.15 -17.53
N GLU A 112 -9.66 5.31 -18.37
CA GLU A 112 -9.75 5.04 -19.82
C GLU A 112 -9.85 3.54 -20.12
N ALA A 113 -9.41 2.68 -19.19
CA ALA A 113 -9.61 1.24 -19.28
C ALA A 113 -11.10 0.91 -19.11
N GLY A 114 -11.77 0.57 -20.20
CA GLY A 114 -13.14 0.08 -20.18
C GLY A 114 -13.31 -1.24 -19.41
N LEU A 115 -14.56 -1.58 -19.10
CA LEU A 115 -14.92 -2.81 -18.39
C LEU A 115 -14.37 -4.08 -19.05
N GLU A 116 -14.30 -4.11 -20.38
CA GLU A 116 -13.71 -5.20 -21.17
C GLU A 116 -12.25 -5.49 -20.78
N ARG A 117 -11.46 -4.44 -20.54
CA ARG A 117 -10.05 -4.57 -20.15
C ARG A 117 -9.88 -4.84 -18.65
N LEU A 118 -10.76 -4.30 -17.81
CA LEU A 118 -10.67 -4.46 -16.35
C LEU A 118 -11.21 -5.81 -15.85
N SER A 119 -12.24 -6.35 -16.49
CA SER A 119 -12.91 -7.58 -16.05
C SER A 119 -11.99 -8.80 -15.97
N PRO A 120 -11.10 -9.06 -16.96
CA PRO A 120 -10.14 -10.17 -16.87
C PRO A 120 -9.08 -9.98 -15.79
N LEU A 121 -8.71 -8.73 -15.48
CA LEU A 121 -7.65 -8.41 -14.52
C LEU A 121 -8.12 -8.43 -13.07
N LEU A 122 -9.34 -7.93 -12.82
CA LEU A 122 -9.89 -7.71 -11.48
C LEU A 122 -11.02 -8.68 -11.11
N GLY A 123 -11.64 -9.32 -12.09
CA GLY A 123 -12.91 -10.03 -11.96
C GLY A 123 -14.11 -9.10 -12.16
N ARG A 124 -15.18 -9.59 -12.78
CA ARG A 124 -16.34 -8.77 -13.23
C ARG A 124 -16.94 -7.89 -12.12
N GLY A 125 -17.19 -8.45 -10.95
CA GLY A 125 -17.81 -7.71 -9.84
C GLY A 125 -16.94 -6.57 -9.32
N VAL A 126 -15.63 -6.80 -9.21
CA VAL A 126 -14.67 -5.78 -8.76
C VAL A 126 -14.47 -4.72 -9.85
N ALA A 127 -14.35 -5.14 -11.11
CA ALA A 127 -14.26 -4.23 -12.25
C ALA A 127 -15.46 -3.28 -12.31
N GLN A 128 -16.68 -3.78 -12.07
CA GLN A 128 -17.89 -2.96 -12.03
C GLN A 128 -17.86 -1.92 -10.90
N LYS A 129 -17.43 -2.33 -9.69
CA LYS A 129 -17.30 -1.41 -8.55
C LYS A 129 -16.25 -0.33 -8.80
N VAL A 130 -15.07 -0.72 -9.29
CA VAL A 130 -13.97 0.20 -9.64
C VAL A 130 -14.42 1.18 -10.72
N TYR A 131 -15.02 0.69 -11.81
CA TYR A 131 -15.52 1.53 -12.90
C TYR A 131 -16.58 2.52 -12.41
N SER A 132 -17.52 2.05 -11.59
CA SER A 132 -18.57 2.91 -11.00
C SER A 132 -17.97 3.98 -10.08
N TYR A 133 -16.95 3.65 -9.29
CA TYR A 133 -16.28 4.61 -8.42
C TYR A 133 -15.57 5.72 -9.22
N LEU A 134 -14.87 5.36 -10.29
CA LEU A 134 -14.12 6.31 -11.12
C LEU A 134 -15.03 7.31 -11.87
N HIS A 135 -16.24 6.90 -12.23
CA HIS A 135 -17.20 7.75 -12.95
C HIS A 135 -18.18 8.48 -12.04
N LYS A 136 -18.41 8.03 -10.80
CA LYS A 136 -19.24 8.76 -9.81
C LYS A 136 -18.57 10.03 -9.29
N ASN A 137 -17.25 10.05 -9.18
CA ASN A 137 -16.49 11.21 -8.68
C ASN A 137 -16.54 12.44 -9.60
N GLU A 138 -17.10 12.35 -10.82
CA GLU A 138 -17.32 13.51 -11.69
C GLU A 138 -18.46 14.43 -11.19
N ASN A 139 -19.47 13.87 -10.52
CA ASN A 139 -20.63 14.64 -10.04
C ASN A 139 -20.38 15.40 -8.73
N THR A 140 -19.21 15.24 -8.11
CA THR A 140 -18.87 15.91 -6.85
C THR A 140 -17.88 17.07 -7.04
N LEU A 141 -17.24 17.18 -8.21
CA LEU A 141 -16.34 18.29 -8.56
C LEU A 141 -17.04 19.42 -9.35
N LEU A 142 -18.35 19.31 -9.55
CA LEU A 142 -19.22 20.31 -10.18
C LEU A 142 -20.26 20.90 -9.20
N LYS A 143 -20.04 20.76 -7.89
CA LYS A 143 -20.82 21.44 -6.84
C LYS A 143 -19.93 22.25 -5.93
#